data_AF-A0A3C0BQJ2-F1
#
_entry.id   AF-A0A3C0BQJ2-F1
#
_cell.length_a   1.000
_cell.length_b   1.000
_cell.length_c   1.000
_cell.angle_alpha   90.00
_cell.angle_beta   90.00
_cell.angle_gamma   90.00
#
_symmetry.space_group_name_H-M   'P 1'
#
loop_
_entity.id
_entity.type
_entity.pdbx_description
1 polymer ?
#
loop_
_entity_poly.entity_id
_entity_poly.type
_entity_poly.pdbx_seq_one_letter_code
_entity_poly.pdbx_strand_id
1 'polypeptide(L)'
;MTERELSEYNVGENLDQLMNLDPRGYGVCRVLYPASRNYAGGPVAMHAAKKLYELLDGKPSDTIVYVMTGFILRPHLQPETDGITGALLFVRALIRAFGITPVLAIPEKNKPAVLNCAPVLGIHVYDDIEKARSLPLSFAYTVISVDQAEADIQI
;
A
#
# COMPACT_ATOMS: atom_id res chain seq x y z
N MET A 1 -13.94 -28.00 1.06
CA MET A 1 -14.09 -26.54 1.14
C MET A 1 -15.41 -26.25 1.84
N THR A 2 -15.38 -25.51 2.94
CA THR A 2 -16.59 -25.01 3.63
C THR A 2 -17.22 -23.86 2.83
N GLU A 3 -18.44 -23.46 3.19
CA GLU A 3 -19.10 -22.29 2.58
C GLU A 3 -18.23 -21.04 2.71
N ARG A 4 -17.67 -20.78 3.91
CA ARG A 4 -16.79 -19.65 4.16
C ARG A 4 -15.53 -19.69 3.29
N GLU A 5 -14.87 -20.84 3.22
CA GLU A 5 -13.67 -21.01 2.40
C GLU A 5 -13.97 -20.76 0.90
N LEU A 6 -15.16 -21.17 0.44
CA LEU A 6 -15.61 -20.93 -0.92
C LEU A 6 -15.89 -19.43 -1.18
N SER A 7 -16.53 -18.74 -0.24
CA SER A 7 -16.73 -17.29 -0.34
C SER A 7 -15.41 -16.53 -0.39
N GLU A 8 -14.47 -16.86 0.50
CA GLU A 8 -13.15 -16.24 0.54
C GLU A 8 -12.37 -16.48 -0.77
N TYR A 9 -12.42 -17.71 -1.29
CA TYR A 9 -11.84 -18.04 -2.58
C TYR A 9 -12.45 -17.19 -3.69
N ASN A 10 -13.78 -17.17 -3.81
CA ASN A 10 -14.47 -16.44 -4.88
C ASN A 10 -14.26 -14.91 -4.82
N VAL A 11 -14.24 -14.32 -3.63
CA VAL A 11 -13.89 -12.89 -3.47
C VAL A 11 -12.47 -12.63 -3.93
N GLY A 12 -11.53 -13.48 -3.53
CA GLY A 12 -10.15 -13.41 -4.01
C GLY A 12 -10.05 -13.52 -5.53
N GLU A 13 -10.70 -14.52 -6.13
CA GLU A 13 -10.72 -14.72 -7.58
C GLU A 13 -11.27 -13.51 -8.34
N ASN A 14 -12.37 -12.92 -7.86
CA ASN A 14 -12.98 -11.77 -8.51
C ASN A 14 -12.06 -10.55 -8.50
N LEU A 15 -11.40 -10.29 -7.38
CA LEU A 15 -10.43 -9.19 -7.25
C LEU A 15 -9.21 -9.43 -8.12
N ASP A 16 -8.65 -10.65 -8.07
CA ASP A 16 -7.54 -11.09 -8.89
C ASP A 16 -7.83 -10.87 -10.38
N GLN A 17 -9.00 -11.30 -10.87
CA GLN A 17 -9.40 -11.12 -12.27
C GLN A 17 -9.53 -9.65 -12.66
N LEU A 18 -10.14 -8.83 -11.79
CA LEU A 18 -10.30 -7.40 -12.05
C LEU A 18 -8.96 -6.67 -12.12
N MET A 19 -8.05 -6.95 -11.20
CA MET A 19 -6.73 -6.32 -11.14
C MET A 19 -5.80 -6.78 -12.27
N ASN A 20 -6.07 -7.93 -12.90
CA ASN A 20 -5.28 -8.47 -14.01
C ASN A 20 -5.89 -8.20 -15.38
N LEU A 21 -6.90 -7.33 -15.47
CA LEU A 21 -7.25 -6.75 -16.75
C LEU A 21 -6.00 -6.09 -17.33
N ASP A 22 -5.71 -6.37 -18.60
CA ASP A 22 -4.57 -5.83 -19.33
C ASP A 22 -5.08 -4.97 -20.50
N PRO A 23 -5.58 -3.74 -20.22
CA PRO A 23 -6.18 -2.89 -21.25
C PRO A 23 -5.19 -2.48 -22.34
N ARG A 24 -3.89 -2.44 -22.00
CA ARG A 24 -2.81 -2.06 -22.92
C ARG A 24 -2.27 -3.25 -23.72
N GLY A 25 -2.50 -4.47 -23.26
CA GLY A 25 -2.04 -5.70 -23.92
C GLY A 25 -0.54 -5.98 -23.73
N TYR A 26 0.07 -5.52 -22.64
CA TYR A 26 1.51 -5.74 -22.39
C TYR A 26 1.84 -7.20 -22.07
N GLY A 27 0.88 -7.99 -21.62
CA GLY A 27 1.05 -9.42 -21.32
C GLY A 27 1.84 -9.73 -20.05
N VAL A 28 2.35 -8.72 -19.32
CA VAL A 28 3.13 -8.91 -18.08
C VAL A 28 2.37 -9.74 -17.05
N CYS A 29 1.11 -9.38 -16.78
CA CYS A 29 0.23 -10.11 -15.87
C CYS A 29 0.01 -11.57 -16.30
N ARG A 30 0.01 -11.87 -17.61
CA ARG A 30 -0.18 -13.24 -18.12
C ARG A 30 0.98 -14.18 -17.78
N VAL A 31 2.17 -13.62 -17.49
CA VAL A 31 3.35 -14.39 -17.12
C VAL A 31 3.54 -14.40 -15.60
N LEU A 32 3.53 -13.22 -14.98
CA LEU A 32 3.86 -13.10 -13.55
C LEU A 32 2.72 -13.59 -12.65
N TYR A 33 1.47 -13.37 -13.05
CA TYR A 33 0.33 -13.68 -12.19
C TYR A 33 0.11 -15.17 -11.95
N PRO A 34 0.17 -16.06 -12.97
CA PRO A 34 0.10 -17.50 -12.74
C PRO A 34 1.20 -18.01 -11.80
N ALA A 35 2.43 -17.50 -11.93
CA ALA A 35 3.53 -17.86 -11.04
C ALA A 35 3.25 -17.41 -9.59
N SER A 36 2.76 -16.18 -9.41
CA SER A 36 2.39 -15.65 -8.09
C SER A 36 1.27 -16.46 -7.43
N ARG A 37 0.23 -16.83 -8.20
CA ARG A 37 -0.87 -17.68 -7.71
C ARG A 37 -0.41 -19.08 -7.32
N ASN A 38 0.45 -19.69 -8.14
CA ASN A 38 1.00 -21.01 -7.84
C ASN A 38 1.82 -20.98 -6.55
N TYR A 39 2.60 -19.92 -6.33
CA TYR A 39 3.35 -19.73 -5.09
C TYR A 39 2.43 -19.48 -3.88
N ALA A 40 1.39 -18.66 -4.05
CA ALA A 40 0.43 -18.34 -2.99
C ALA A 40 -0.54 -19.48 -2.64
N GLY A 41 -0.69 -20.46 -3.55
CA GLY A 41 -1.63 -21.59 -3.41
C GLY A 41 -3.10 -21.22 -3.65
N GLY A 42 -3.38 -20.06 -4.25
CA GLY A 42 -4.74 -19.54 -4.46
C GLY A 42 -4.74 -18.07 -4.89
N PRO A 43 -5.91 -17.39 -4.81
CA PRO A 43 -5.98 -15.97 -5.15
C PRO A 43 -5.06 -15.10 -4.29
N VAL A 44 -4.25 -14.28 -4.96
CA VAL A 44 -3.15 -13.53 -4.34
C VAL A 44 -3.71 -12.40 -3.48
N ALA A 45 -4.80 -11.75 -3.89
CA ALA A 45 -5.45 -10.72 -3.09
C ALA A 45 -5.90 -11.25 -1.73
N MET A 46 -6.56 -12.42 -1.73
CA MET A 46 -7.05 -13.05 -0.50
C MET A 46 -5.89 -13.60 0.34
N HIS A 47 -4.86 -14.16 -0.29
CA HIS A 47 -3.64 -14.59 0.41
C HIS A 47 -2.99 -13.40 1.15
N ALA A 48 -2.79 -12.28 0.46
CA ALA A 48 -2.21 -11.07 1.05
C ALA A 48 -3.07 -10.50 2.19
N ALA A 49 -4.40 -10.46 2.02
CA ALA A 49 -5.31 -9.99 3.04
C ALA A 49 -5.27 -10.85 4.31
N LYS A 50 -5.25 -12.19 4.16
CA LYS A 50 -5.11 -13.13 5.29
C LYS A 50 -3.78 -12.94 6.03
N LYS A 51 -2.68 -12.83 5.29
CA LYS A 51 -1.35 -12.58 5.88
C LYS A 51 -1.28 -11.24 6.61
N LEU A 52 -1.88 -10.20 6.05
CA LEU A 52 -1.95 -8.89 6.68
C LEU A 52 -2.77 -8.95 7.98
N TYR A 53 -3.91 -9.64 7.95
CA TYR A 53 -4.75 -9.85 9.13
C TYR A 53 -4.02 -10.64 10.21
N GLU A 54 -3.39 -11.78 9.86
CA GLU A 54 -2.56 -12.58 10.78
C GLU A 54 -1.43 -11.74 11.43
N LEU A 55 -0.86 -10.80 10.68
CA LEU A 55 0.24 -9.96 11.15
C LEU A 55 -0.22 -8.83 12.08
N LEU A 56 -1.38 -8.22 11.78
CA LEU A 56 -1.82 -6.96 12.40
C LEU A 56 -3.00 -7.11 13.38
N ASP A 57 -3.76 -8.21 13.33
CA ASP A 57 -4.89 -8.40 14.24
C ASP A 57 -4.41 -8.47 15.70
N GLY A 58 -5.13 -7.77 16.57
CA GLY A 58 -4.76 -7.63 17.99
C GLY A 58 -3.45 -6.90 18.26
N LYS A 59 -2.78 -6.32 17.25
CA LYS A 59 -1.59 -5.50 17.49
C LYS A 59 -1.96 -4.20 18.21
N PRO A 60 -1.11 -3.69 19.11
CA PRO A 60 -1.36 -2.42 19.76
C PRO A 60 -1.49 -1.27 18.75
N SER A 61 -2.27 -0.24 19.10
CA SER A 61 -2.51 0.92 18.21
C SER A 61 -1.24 1.73 17.91
N ASP A 62 -0.18 1.57 18.72
CA ASP A 62 1.13 2.16 18.47
C ASP A 62 2.01 1.37 17.50
N THR A 63 1.51 0.25 16.95
CA THR A 63 2.21 -0.50 15.92
C THR A 63 2.43 0.37 14.69
N ILE A 64 3.70 0.58 14.34
CA ILE A 64 4.09 1.33 13.14
C ILE A 64 4.15 0.36 11.96
N VAL A 65 3.43 0.70 10.88
CA VAL A 65 3.49 -0.03 9.60
C VAL A 65 3.99 0.92 8.53
N TYR A 66 5.15 0.61 7.97
CA TYR A 66 5.69 1.35 6.84
C TYR A 66 5.04 0.88 5.53
N VAL A 67 4.47 1.82 4.79
CA VAL A 67 3.99 1.62 3.42
C VAL A 67 4.91 2.40 2.50
N MET A 68 5.57 1.71 1.57
CA MET A 68 6.56 2.31 0.68
C MET A 68 5.99 2.44 -0.73
N THR A 69 6.13 3.62 -1.34
CA THR A 69 5.67 3.84 -2.71
C THR A 69 6.39 5.03 -3.36
N GLY A 70 6.32 5.09 -4.68
CA GLY A 70 6.83 6.21 -5.48
C GLY A 70 7.83 5.75 -6.52
N PHE A 71 7.61 6.19 -7.76
CA PHE A 71 8.48 5.90 -8.88
C PHE A 71 8.68 7.17 -9.70
N ILE A 72 9.92 7.61 -9.86
CA ILE A 72 10.28 8.82 -10.58
C ILE A 72 10.53 8.49 -12.06
N LEU A 73 9.65 8.97 -12.94
CA LEU A 73 9.74 8.77 -14.38
C LEU A 73 10.88 9.61 -14.98
N ARG A 74 11.76 8.95 -15.72
CA ARG A 74 12.78 9.59 -16.55
C ARG A 74 12.21 9.85 -17.95
N PRO A 75 12.60 10.95 -18.64
CA PRO A 75 13.57 11.96 -18.23
C PRO A 75 12.95 13.13 -17.44
N HIS A 76 11.63 13.15 -17.25
CA HIS A 76 10.93 14.31 -16.66
C HIS A 76 11.25 14.53 -15.18
N LEU A 77 11.80 13.51 -14.50
CA LEU A 77 12.10 13.52 -13.07
C LEU A 77 10.88 13.89 -12.24
N GLN A 78 9.70 13.40 -12.63
CA GLN A 78 8.44 13.58 -11.93
C GLN A 78 7.92 12.23 -11.46
N PRO A 79 7.22 12.18 -10.31
CA PRO A 79 6.60 10.95 -9.87
C PRO A 79 5.46 10.54 -10.82
N GLU A 80 5.30 9.24 -11.03
CA GLU A 80 4.07 8.72 -11.62
C GLU A 80 2.92 8.68 -10.61
N THR A 81 1.72 8.44 -11.12
CA THR A 81 0.48 8.32 -10.32
C THR A 81 0.21 6.90 -9.82
N ASP A 82 0.85 5.91 -10.46
CA ASP A 82 0.83 4.54 -9.99
C ASP A 82 1.59 4.43 -8.64
N GLY A 83 1.18 3.49 -7.81
CA GLY A 83 1.65 3.34 -6.44
C GLY A 83 1.01 4.34 -5.48
N ILE A 84 1.18 5.65 -5.68
CA ILE A 84 0.79 6.66 -4.67
C ILE A 84 -0.72 6.65 -4.38
N THR A 85 -1.53 6.48 -5.43
CA THR A 85 -2.99 6.44 -5.30
C THR A 85 -3.45 5.22 -4.51
N GLY A 86 -2.90 4.04 -4.84
CA GLY A 86 -3.21 2.80 -4.13
C GLY A 86 -2.69 2.79 -2.69
N ALA A 87 -1.50 3.33 -2.47
CA ALA A 87 -0.88 3.40 -1.15
C ALA A 87 -1.68 4.27 -0.18
N LEU A 88 -2.21 5.42 -0.61
CA LEU A 88 -3.04 6.27 0.25
C LEU A 88 -4.37 5.60 0.61
N LEU A 89 -5.00 4.91 -0.33
CA LEU A 89 -6.19 4.09 -0.06
C LEU A 89 -5.86 2.94 0.90
N PHE A 90 -4.69 2.33 0.75
CA PHE A 90 -4.22 1.25 1.62
C PHE A 90 -3.91 1.75 3.04
N VAL A 91 -3.25 2.90 3.19
CA VAL A 91 -3.04 3.57 4.48
C VAL A 91 -4.38 3.80 5.18
N ARG A 92 -5.39 4.31 4.46
CA ARG A 92 -6.74 4.47 5.01
C ARG A 92 -7.35 3.13 5.44
N ALA A 93 -7.18 2.07 4.65
CA ALA A 93 -7.67 0.74 4.98
C ALA A 93 -7.00 0.19 6.26
N LEU A 94 -5.69 0.37 6.41
CA LEU A 94 -4.93 -0.03 7.60
C LEU A 94 -5.42 0.66 8.87
N ILE A 95 -5.60 1.98 8.82
CA ILE A 95 -6.14 2.77 9.93
C ILE A 95 -7.53 2.24 10.32
N ARG A 96 -8.39 2.01 9.33
CA ARG A 96 -9.80 1.63 9.57
C ARG A 96 -9.98 0.19 10.02
N ALA A 97 -9.14 -0.72 9.53
CA ALA A 97 -9.24 -2.15 9.83
C ALA A 97 -8.55 -2.50 11.15
N PHE A 98 -7.42 -1.87 11.45
CA PHE A 98 -6.55 -2.28 12.58
C PHE A 98 -6.36 -1.21 13.65
N GLY A 99 -6.80 0.04 13.43
CA GLY A 99 -6.63 1.12 14.41
C GLY A 99 -5.17 1.52 14.64
N ILE A 100 -4.27 1.16 13.73
CA ILE A 100 -2.85 1.49 13.77
C ILE A 100 -2.56 2.85 13.11
N THR A 101 -1.33 3.35 13.30
CA THR A 101 -0.83 4.56 12.63
C THR A 101 0.23 4.19 11.57
N PRO A 102 -0.12 4.16 10.27
CA PRO A 102 0.85 3.89 9.21
C PRO A 102 1.84 5.05 9.02
N VAL A 103 3.00 4.71 8.46
CA VAL A 103 4.00 5.67 7.96
C VAL A 103 4.19 5.46 6.47
N LEU A 104 3.85 6.46 5.67
CA LEU A 104 4.01 6.41 4.22
C LEU A 104 5.41 6.92 3.83
N ALA A 105 6.27 6.03 3.37
CA ALA A 105 7.62 6.39 2.93
C ALA A 105 7.63 6.64 1.41
N ILE A 106 8.05 7.84 1.02
CA ILE A 106 7.91 8.35 -0.36
C ILE A 106 9.15 9.12 -0.81
N PRO A 107 9.41 9.24 -2.12
CA PRO A 107 10.29 10.27 -2.65
C PRO A 107 9.82 11.69 -2.31
N GLU A 108 10.74 12.63 -2.15
CA GLU A 108 10.45 14.05 -1.86
C GLU A 108 9.39 14.63 -2.81
N LYS A 109 9.51 14.31 -4.10
CA LYS A 109 8.62 14.84 -5.15
C LYS A 109 7.18 14.31 -5.06
N ASN A 110 6.92 13.25 -4.30
CA ASN A 110 5.57 12.75 -4.06
C ASN A 110 4.82 13.51 -2.96
N LYS A 111 5.51 14.33 -2.13
CA LYS A 111 4.87 15.08 -1.03
C LYS A 111 3.62 15.86 -1.46
N PRO A 112 3.63 16.64 -2.57
CA PRO A 112 2.45 17.41 -2.96
C PRO A 112 1.24 16.51 -3.23
N ALA A 113 1.42 15.32 -3.80
CA ALA A 113 0.33 14.37 -4.02
C ALA A 113 -0.23 13.87 -2.69
N VAL A 114 0.65 13.49 -1.75
CA VAL A 114 0.24 13.02 -0.42
C VAL A 114 -0.55 14.08 0.35
N LEU A 115 -0.02 15.30 0.43
CA LEU A 115 -0.64 16.39 1.19
C LEU A 115 -1.99 16.80 0.61
N ASN A 116 -2.15 16.78 -0.72
CA ASN A 116 -3.39 17.17 -1.37
C ASN A 116 -4.44 16.05 -1.41
N CYS A 117 -4.02 14.78 -1.51
CA CYS A 117 -4.96 13.66 -1.61
C CYS A 117 -5.42 13.13 -0.24
N ALA A 118 -4.60 13.24 0.81
CA ALA A 118 -4.98 12.76 2.15
C ALA A 118 -6.31 13.36 2.65
N PRO A 119 -6.56 14.69 2.58
CA PRO A 119 -7.84 15.27 2.99
C PRO A 119 -9.03 14.76 2.18
N VAL A 120 -8.85 14.51 0.88
CA VAL A 120 -9.90 13.98 -0.01
C VAL A 120 -10.33 12.57 0.43
N LEU A 121 -9.41 11.80 1.00
CA LEU A 121 -9.68 10.47 1.54
C LEU A 121 -10.21 10.49 2.99
N GLY A 122 -10.33 11.68 3.60
CA GLY A 122 -10.77 11.85 4.98
C GLY A 122 -9.76 11.33 6.00
N ILE A 123 -8.46 11.43 5.69
CA ILE A 123 -7.36 11.10 6.61
C ILE A 123 -6.42 12.30 6.76
N HIS A 124 -5.83 12.44 7.94
CA HIS A 124 -4.91 13.53 8.25
C HIS A 124 -3.46 13.06 8.10
N VAL A 125 -2.60 13.93 7.59
CA VAL A 125 -1.19 13.64 7.33
C VAL A 125 -0.29 14.55 8.14
N TYR A 126 0.76 13.98 8.71
CA TYR A 126 1.78 14.70 9.48
C TYR A 126 3.18 14.26 9.03
N ASP A 127 4.16 15.14 9.22
CA ASP A 127 5.59 14.85 9.09
C ASP A 127 6.22 14.35 10.41
N ASP A 128 5.40 14.22 11.46
CA ASP A 128 5.78 13.74 12.78
C ASP A 128 4.96 12.49 13.14
N ILE A 129 5.66 11.39 13.41
CA ILE A 129 5.06 10.09 13.71
C ILE A 129 4.30 10.12 15.04
N GLU A 130 4.84 10.77 16.08
CA GLU A 130 4.22 10.82 17.40
C GLU A 130 2.95 11.68 17.38
N LYS A 131 2.97 12.78 16.63
CA LYS A 131 1.79 13.60 16.41
C LYS A 131 0.71 12.83 15.66
N ALA A 132 1.06 12.12 14.59
CA ALA A 132 0.11 11.28 13.85
C ALA A 132 -0.52 10.22 14.77
N ARG A 133 0.26 9.59 15.65
CA ARG A 133 -0.22 8.60 16.62
C ARG A 133 -1.18 9.17 17.64
N SER A 134 -1.02 10.43 18.01
CA SER A 134 -1.88 11.10 18.99
C SER A 134 -3.27 11.48 18.46
N LEU A 135 -3.51 11.36 17.14
CA LEU A 135 -4.70 11.86 16.49
C LEU A 135 -5.44 10.74 15.74
N PRO A 136 -6.78 10.71 15.78
CA PRO A 136 -7.56 9.71 15.06
C PRO A 136 -7.45 9.93 13.54
N LEU A 137 -7.67 8.87 12.77
CA LEU A 137 -7.71 8.92 11.29
C LEU A 137 -6.47 9.59 10.68
N SER A 138 -5.31 9.35 11.27
CA SER A 138 -4.07 10.03 10.93
C SER A 138 -2.99 9.05 10.50
N PHE A 139 -2.06 9.52 9.67
CA PHE A 139 -0.83 8.82 9.33
C PHE A 139 0.32 9.82 9.25
N ALA A 140 1.54 9.31 9.32
CA ALA A 140 2.74 10.11 9.07
C ALA A 140 3.33 9.79 7.70
N TYR A 141 4.14 10.68 7.15
CA TYR A 141 4.99 10.36 6.01
C TYR A 141 6.46 10.55 6.36
N THR A 142 7.33 9.81 5.67
CA THR A 142 8.78 10.03 5.69
C THR A 142 9.32 10.11 4.27
N VAL A 143 10.42 10.81 4.11
CA VAL A 143 11.05 11.00 2.79
C VAL A 143 12.22 10.05 2.64
N ILE A 144 12.18 9.27 1.57
CA ILE A 144 13.32 8.49 1.10
C ILE A 144 14.00 9.32 0.01
N SER A 145 15.30 9.58 0.16
CA SER A 145 16.03 10.28 -0.90
C SER A 145 16.14 9.41 -2.15
N VAL A 146 16.10 10.09 -3.31
CA VAL A 146 16.38 9.47 -4.61
C VAL A 146 17.84 9.69 -5.04
N ASP A 147 18.60 10.46 -4.27
CA ASP A 147 20.04 10.52 -4.38
C ASP A 147 20.66 9.38 -3.58
N GLN A 148 21.58 8.63 -4.19
CA GLN A 148 22.16 7.43 -3.58
C GLN A 148 22.96 7.77 -2.30
N ALA A 149 23.74 8.85 -2.31
CA ALA A 149 24.58 9.21 -1.17
C ALA A 149 23.73 9.66 0.03
N GLU A 150 22.65 10.40 -0.23
CA GLU A 150 21.68 10.76 0.80
C GLU A 150 20.90 9.53 1.30
N ALA A 151 20.50 8.62 0.40
CA ALA A 151 19.77 7.41 0.76
C ALA A 151 20.62 6.46 1.63
N ASP A 152 21.91 6.32 1.34
CA ASP A 152 22.83 5.48 2.12
C ASP A 152 23.02 5.99 3.57
N ILE A 153 22.79 7.28 3.83
CA ILE A 153 22.83 7.88 5.17
C ILE A 153 21.53 7.60 5.96
N GLN A 154 20.44 7.23 5.28
CA GLN A 154 19.12 6.98 5.87
C GLN A 154 18.92 5.51 6.33
N ILE A 155 19.89 4.62 6.07
CA ILE A 155 19.88 3.18 6.43
C ILE A 155 20.77 2.95 7.66
#